data_AF-A0A4D4KVU3-F1
#
_entry.id   AF-A0A4D4KVU3-F1
#
_cell.length_a   1.000
_cell.length_b   1.000
_cell.length_c   1.000
_cell.angle_alpha   90.00
_cell.angle_beta   90.00
_cell.angle_gamma   90.00
#
_symmetry.space_group_name_H-M   'P 1'
#
loop_
_entity.id
_entity.type
_entity.pdbx_description
1 polymer ?
#
loop_
_entity_poly.entity_id
_entity_poly.type
_entity_poly.pdbx_seq_one_letter_code
_entity_poly.pdbx_strand_id
1 'polypeptide(L)'
;MAVRVSGELDLDCLRRAMDLLIDRHEALRTTFVRETDGYVQVIRPSAPVRVEVAEAHDETEASVLAGQEAARPFDLTRGPLARLRALRLSESDHVLVLTLHHLVTDGWSQGVLVRDLSIVYAALLHGTEPDLPPAPVQYADVANWERKWLRGPLLRRQLDFWTRHFEGMAPAELPTDRPRAASARYESDIFHWRLPKDAVETARRLGESSNATLYMTLLTALKVVMAARSDNQDVLVGVPTANRGRDELENTVGLVSKMLALRTEVSGATDFGTLLATVRDAMSDAHAHQDVPFVSVLQHMADHTAGPAGPAGDTVGGRAGARLSDDPPVKVIFQIVNTPPRPLRLTGLTAEPFLMTHPPVTVNVDMEIDLYESAEDGGLAGTVLFSKSLFDRATIERFCDDVVAVVSAAAADPGRPVSQVWRGRGRDQ
;
A
#
# COMPACT_ATOMS: atom_id res chain seq x y z
N MET A 1 -10.98 7.87 3.43
CA MET A 1 -10.84 9.05 2.54
C MET A 1 -11.82 10.12 2.99
N ALA A 2 -11.48 11.41 2.85
CA ALA A 2 -12.40 12.52 3.09
C ALA A 2 -12.44 13.45 1.87
N VAL A 3 -13.64 13.93 1.52
CA VAL A 3 -13.89 14.80 0.35
C VAL A 3 -14.83 15.92 0.77
N ARG A 4 -14.47 17.17 0.48
CA ARG A 4 -15.37 18.32 0.61
C ARG A 4 -16.28 18.35 -0.60
N VAL A 5 -17.58 18.47 -0.35
CA VAL A 5 -18.62 18.49 -1.36
C VAL A 5 -19.38 19.80 -1.22
N SER A 6 -19.42 20.58 -2.30
CA SER A 6 -20.12 21.86 -2.36
C SER A 6 -21.28 21.79 -3.35
N GLY A 7 -22.46 22.22 -2.91
CA GLY A 7 -23.72 22.17 -3.64
C GLY A 7 -24.84 21.48 -2.85
N GLU A 8 -26.02 21.35 -3.45
CA GLU A 8 -27.20 20.71 -2.82
C GLU A 8 -27.06 19.19 -2.80
N LEU A 9 -26.40 18.67 -1.76
CA LEU A 9 -26.22 17.23 -1.57
C LEU A 9 -27.52 16.55 -1.11
N ASP A 10 -28.10 15.71 -1.98
CA ASP A 10 -29.17 14.80 -1.59
C ASP A 10 -28.62 13.62 -0.76
N LEU A 11 -28.76 13.73 0.57
CA LEU A 11 -28.29 12.73 1.53
C LEU A 11 -29.06 11.40 1.45
N ASP A 12 -30.31 11.41 1.02
CA ASP A 12 -31.11 10.18 0.90
C ASP A 12 -30.74 9.40 -0.36
N CYS A 13 -30.45 10.10 -1.47
CA CYS A 13 -29.82 9.49 -2.65
C CYS A 13 -28.43 8.94 -2.31
N LEU A 14 -27.63 9.65 -1.52
CA LEU A 14 -26.31 9.18 -1.08
C LEU A 14 -26.41 7.92 -0.21
N ARG A 15 -27.36 7.87 0.74
CA ARG A 15 -27.66 6.68 1.55
C ARG A 15 -28.01 5.48 0.69
N ARG A 16 -28.99 5.65 -0.20
CA ARG A 16 -29.44 4.59 -1.12
C ARG A 16 -28.32 4.14 -2.05
N ALA A 17 -27.45 5.05 -2.47
CA ALA A 17 -26.29 4.70 -3.28
C ALA A 17 -25.33 3.79 -2.51
N MET A 18 -25.02 4.09 -1.25
CA MET A 18 -24.20 3.24 -0.40
C MET A 18 -24.83 1.87 -0.14
N ASP A 19 -26.14 1.81 0.08
CA ASP A 19 -26.85 0.54 0.27
C ASP A 19 -26.71 -0.36 -0.97
N LEU A 20 -26.86 0.21 -2.17
CA LEU A 20 -26.66 -0.51 -3.44
C LEU A 20 -25.22 -1.00 -3.62
N LEU A 21 -24.22 -0.22 -3.22
CA LEU A 21 -22.82 -0.66 -3.30
C LEU A 21 -22.53 -1.82 -2.37
N ILE A 22 -23.11 -1.84 -1.17
CA ILE A 22 -22.90 -2.91 -0.20
C ILE A 22 -23.66 -4.18 -0.56
N ASP A 23 -24.83 -4.03 -1.16
CA ASP A 23 -25.54 -5.15 -1.76
C ASP A 23 -24.71 -5.78 -2.88
N ARG A 24 -24.20 -4.95 -3.79
CA ARG A 24 -23.41 -5.35 -4.97
C ARG A 24 -22.08 -6.01 -4.61
N HIS A 25 -21.36 -5.49 -3.63
CA HIS A 25 -19.99 -5.90 -3.32
C HIS A 25 -19.94 -6.72 -2.03
N GLU A 26 -19.89 -8.04 -2.16
CA GLU A 26 -20.00 -8.97 -1.02
C GLU A 26 -18.93 -8.73 0.05
N ALA A 27 -17.74 -8.28 -0.36
CA ALA A 27 -16.65 -7.96 0.55
C ALA A 27 -17.05 -6.91 1.61
N LEU A 28 -17.84 -5.89 1.24
CA LEU A 28 -18.23 -4.83 2.18
C LEU A 28 -19.16 -5.32 3.29
N ARG A 29 -19.95 -6.37 3.03
CA ARG A 29 -20.83 -7.06 3.98
C ARG A 29 -20.23 -8.35 4.54
N THR A 30 -18.93 -8.59 4.33
CA THR A 30 -18.22 -9.74 4.88
C THR A 30 -17.72 -9.43 6.29
N THR A 31 -17.91 -10.40 7.19
CA THR A 31 -17.42 -10.37 8.58
C THR A 31 -16.51 -11.57 8.84
N PHE A 32 -15.74 -11.53 9.92
CA PHE A 32 -14.74 -12.54 10.25
C PHE A 32 -15.07 -13.18 11.58
N VAL A 33 -15.20 -14.51 11.60
CA VAL A 33 -15.51 -15.30 12.78
C VAL A 33 -14.37 -16.26 13.05
N ARG A 34 -14.01 -16.44 14.32
CA ARG A 34 -13.02 -17.43 14.73
C ARG A 34 -13.67 -18.80 14.83
N GLU A 35 -13.10 -19.76 14.11
CA GLU A 35 -13.38 -21.20 14.20
C GLU A 35 -12.16 -21.94 14.78
N THR A 36 -12.26 -23.26 14.92
CA THR A 36 -11.19 -24.12 15.48
C THR A 36 -9.88 -24.00 14.68
N ASP A 37 -9.97 -23.95 13.35
CA ASP A 37 -8.80 -23.99 12.45
C ASP A 37 -8.33 -22.59 12.00
N GLY A 38 -8.95 -21.51 12.49
CA GLY A 38 -8.59 -20.13 12.12
C GLY A 38 -9.80 -19.21 11.98
N TYR A 39 -9.63 -18.13 11.23
CA TYR A 39 -10.73 -17.21 10.92
C TYR A 39 -11.38 -17.56 9.58
N VAL A 40 -12.71 -17.46 9.51
CA VAL A 40 -13.49 -17.65 8.30
C VAL A 40 -14.22 -16.37 7.90
N GLN A 41 -14.41 -16.20 6.59
CA GLN A 41 -15.22 -15.14 6.02
C GLN A 41 -16.70 -15.56 6.06
N VAL A 42 -17.54 -14.70 6.63
CA VAL A 42 -18.99 -14.85 6.66
C VAL A 42 -19.62 -13.67 5.93
N ILE A 43 -20.06 -13.93 4.71
CA ILE A 43 -20.83 -12.98 3.92
C ILE A 43 -22.21 -12.82 4.56
N ARG A 44 -22.52 -11.62 5.07
CA ARG A 44 -23.81 -11.33 5.70
C ARG A 44 -24.85 -10.93 4.64
N PRO A 45 -26.16 -11.11 4.89
CA PRO A 45 -27.19 -10.50 4.07
C PRO A 45 -26.98 -8.99 3.96
N SER A 46 -27.43 -8.40 2.86
CA SER A 46 -27.37 -6.95 2.67
C SER A 46 -28.15 -6.25 3.79
N ALA A 47 -27.55 -5.19 4.34
CA ALA A 47 -28.12 -4.39 5.40
C ALA A 47 -27.85 -2.90 5.10
N PRO A 48 -28.81 -2.00 5.41
CA PRO A 48 -28.62 -0.58 5.17
C PRO A 48 -27.39 -0.04 5.90
N VAL A 49 -26.63 0.83 5.25
CA VAL A 49 -25.57 1.58 5.91
C VAL A 49 -26.15 2.72 6.71
N ARG A 50 -25.62 2.83 7.92
CA ARG A 50 -25.81 4.02 8.73
C ARG A 50 -24.94 5.14 8.14
N VAL A 51 -25.54 6.00 7.31
CA VAL A 51 -24.94 7.30 7.00
C VAL A 51 -25.19 8.23 8.17
N GLU A 52 -24.17 8.40 9.00
CA GLU A 52 -24.19 9.30 10.14
C GLU A 52 -24.04 10.74 9.64
N VAL A 53 -24.95 11.62 10.03
CA VAL A 53 -24.87 13.06 9.74
C VAL A 53 -24.55 13.76 11.05
N ALA A 54 -23.53 14.61 11.02
CA ALA A 54 -23.16 15.46 12.14
C ALA A 54 -22.95 16.89 11.63
N GLU A 55 -23.30 17.88 12.45
CA GLU A 55 -22.97 19.27 12.17
C GLU A 55 -21.51 19.52 12.58
N ALA A 56 -20.81 20.38 11.82
CA ALA A 56 -19.51 20.93 12.15
C ALA A 56 -19.59 22.46 12.01
N HIS A 57 -19.15 23.19 13.03
CA HIS A 57 -19.26 24.64 13.08
C HIS A 57 -18.32 25.33 12.09
N ASP A 58 -17.15 24.74 11.83
CA ASP A 58 -16.16 25.24 10.88
C ASP A 58 -15.33 24.09 10.28
N GLU A 59 -14.43 24.48 9.37
CA GLU A 59 -13.53 23.55 8.67
C GLU A 59 -12.55 22.84 9.61
N THR A 60 -12.11 23.51 10.69
CA THR A 60 -11.17 22.94 11.66
C THR A 60 -11.85 21.81 12.44
N GLU A 61 -13.06 22.06 12.92
CA GLU A 61 -13.86 21.04 13.60
C GLU A 61 -14.19 19.88 12.65
N ALA A 62 -14.59 20.17 11.40
CA ALA A 62 -14.84 19.14 10.40
C ALA A 62 -13.59 18.25 10.16
N SER A 63 -12.41 18.86 10.11
CA SER A 63 -11.13 18.17 9.97
C SER A 63 -10.80 17.24 11.15
N VAL A 64 -11.09 17.67 12.39
CA VAL A 64 -10.92 16.86 13.60
C VAL A 64 -11.92 15.70 13.62
N LEU A 65 -13.21 15.97 13.36
CA LEU A 65 -14.26 14.96 13.33
C LEU A 65 -14.00 13.90 12.24
N ALA A 66 -13.50 14.31 11.08
CA ALA A 66 -13.11 13.41 10.01
C ALA A 66 -11.96 12.49 10.42
N GLY A 67 -10.93 13.03 11.09
CA GLY A 67 -9.83 12.24 11.65
C GLY A 67 -10.31 11.21 12.69
N GLN A 68 -11.18 11.63 13.61
CA GLN A 68 -11.79 10.74 14.61
C GLN A 68 -12.61 9.61 13.98
N GLU A 69 -13.41 9.92 12.95
CA GLU A 69 -14.20 8.93 12.22
C GLU A 69 -13.32 7.91 11.51
N ALA A 70 -12.24 8.38 10.87
CA ALA A 70 -11.29 7.50 10.22
C ALA A 70 -10.56 6.59 11.23
N ALA A 71 -10.21 7.13 12.42
CA ALA A 71 -9.50 6.39 13.47
C ALA A 71 -10.38 5.43 14.28
N ARG A 72 -11.71 5.56 14.20
CA ARG A 72 -12.65 4.73 14.96
C ARG A 72 -12.56 3.26 14.50
N PRO A 73 -12.21 2.31 15.38
CA PRO A 73 -11.98 0.92 14.99
C PRO A 73 -13.26 0.24 14.48
N PHE A 74 -13.06 -0.85 13.73
CA PHE A 74 -14.13 -1.76 13.34
C PHE A 74 -14.13 -2.99 14.24
N ASP A 75 -15.32 -3.48 14.57
CA ASP A 75 -15.49 -4.83 15.10
C ASP A 75 -15.61 -5.79 13.91
N LEU A 76 -14.58 -6.59 13.65
CA LEU A 76 -14.52 -7.48 12.49
C LEU A 76 -15.62 -8.56 12.50
N THR A 77 -16.26 -8.80 13.66
CA THR A 77 -17.35 -9.76 13.78
C THR A 77 -18.70 -9.18 13.36
N ARG A 78 -18.77 -7.84 13.17
CA ARG A 78 -20.00 -7.09 12.88
C ARG A 78 -19.84 -6.24 11.62
N GLY A 79 -20.72 -6.49 10.64
CA GLY A 79 -20.72 -5.77 9.37
C GLY A 79 -21.77 -4.66 9.31
N PRO A 80 -21.76 -3.84 8.25
CA PRO A 80 -20.74 -3.81 7.18
C PRO A 80 -19.40 -3.23 7.66
N LEU A 81 -18.30 -3.63 7.02
CA LEU A 81 -16.95 -3.10 7.31
C LEU A 81 -16.63 -1.83 6.48
N ALA A 82 -17.67 -1.02 6.30
CA ALA A 82 -17.68 0.24 5.59
C ALA A 82 -18.60 1.22 6.35
N ARG A 83 -18.16 2.48 6.49
CA ARG A 83 -18.95 3.57 7.08
C ARG A 83 -18.85 4.81 6.20
N LEU A 84 -19.95 5.53 6.09
CA LEU A 84 -19.98 6.85 5.47
C LEU A 84 -20.51 7.85 6.50
N ARG A 85 -19.78 8.92 6.73
CA ARG A 85 -20.19 10.03 7.59
C ARG A 85 -20.23 11.32 6.79
N ALA A 86 -21.31 12.07 6.92
CA ALA A 86 -21.45 13.41 6.35
C ALA A 86 -21.34 14.44 7.46
N LEU A 87 -20.34 15.30 7.39
CA LEU A 87 -20.15 16.45 8.28
C LEU A 87 -20.71 17.67 7.57
N ARG A 88 -21.75 18.30 8.10
CA ARG A 88 -22.41 19.45 7.49
C ARG A 88 -21.81 20.74 8.04
N LEU A 89 -21.26 21.59 7.17
CA LEU A 89 -20.82 22.95 7.50
C LEU A 89 -21.91 23.98 7.19
N SER A 90 -22.68 23.75 6.12
CA SER A 90 -23.86 24.53 5.77
C SER A 90 -24.85 23.69 4.95
N GLU A 91 -25.96 24.27 4.52
CA GLU A 91 -26.92 23.57 3.65
C GLU A 91 -26.31 23.08 2.33
N SER A 92 -25.29 23.77 1.81
CA SER A 92 -24.64 23.48 0.54
C SER A 92 -23.13 23.18 0.66
N ASP A 93 -22.65 22.81 1.85
CA ASP A 93 -21.24 22.50 2.10
C ASP A 93 -21.10 21.37 3.11
N HIS A 94 -20.50 20.26 2.68
CA HIS A 94 -20.36 19.03 3.46
C HIS A 94 -18.95 18.47 3.33
N VAL A 95 -18.49 17.74 4.34
CA VAL A 95 -17.36 16.82 4.23
C VAL A 95 -17.88 15.40 4.33
N LEU A 96 -17.65 14.61 3.28
CA LEU A 96 -17.94 13.18 3.25
C LEU A 96 -16.71 12.39 3.66
N VAL A 97 -16.86 11.53 4.68
CA VAL A 97 -15.82 10.65 5.19
C VAL A 97 -16.21 9.20 4.94
N LEU A 98 -15.56 8.57 3.96
CA LEU A 98 -15.72 7.15 3.65
C LEU A 98 -14.59 6.37 4.32
N THR A 99 -14.96 5.51 5.27
CA THR A 99 -14.05 4.66 6.03
C THR A 99 -14.30 3.21 5.68
N LEU A 100 -13.27 2.51 5.20
CA LEU A 100 -13.30 1.13 4.75
C LEU A 100 -12.23 0.34 5.51
N HIS A 101 -12.56 -0.87 5.97
CA HIS A 101 -11.56 -1.71 6.61
C HIS A 101 -10.69 -2.41 5.55
N HIS A 102 -9.37 -2.31 5.64
CA HIS A 102 -8.43 -2.82 4.63
C HIS A 102 -8.51 -4.35 4.42
N LEU A 103 -9.07 -5.09 5.38
CA LEU A 103 -9.30 -6.54 5.27
C LEU A 103 -10.35 -6.92 4.20
N VAL A 104 -11.17 -5.96 3.75
CA VAL A 104 -12.21 -6.17 2.72
C VAL A 104 -12.05 -5.25 1.50
N THR A 105 -11.02 -4.42 1.46
CA THR A 105 -10.76 -3.48 0.35
C THR A 105 -9.27 -3.21 0.20
N ASP A 106 -8.82 -2.95 -1.01
CA ASP A 106 -7.48 -2.42 -1.33
C ASP A 106 -7.57 -1.08 -2.10
N GLY A 107 -6.42 -0.49 -2.44
CA GLY A 107 -6.38 0.80 -3.17
C GLY A 107 -7.12 0.77 -4.52
N TRP A 108 -7.05 -0.35 -5.24
CA TRP A 108 -7.81 -0.53 -6.48
C TRP A 108 -9.32 -0.57 -6.24
N SER A 109 -9.75 -1.30 -5.19
CA SER A 109 -11.15 -1.35 -4.75
C SER A 109 -11.70 0.03 -4.41
N GLN A 110 -10.89 0.92 -3.82
CA GLN A 110 -11.32 2.30 -3.56
C GLN A 110 -11.68 3.04 -4.86
N GLY A 111 -10.88 2.89 -5.91
CA GLY A 111 -11.18 3.47 -7.23
C GLY A 111 -12.46 2.92 -7.86
N VAL A 112 -12.71 1.62 -7.71
CA VAL A 112 -13.96 0.96 -8.13
C VAL A 112 -15.15 1.52 -7.35
N LEU A 113 -15.04 1.61 -6.02
CA LEU A 113 -16.11 2.10 -5.16
C LEU A 113 -16.45 3.57 -5.42
N VAL A 114 -15.45 4.43 -5.63
CA VAL A 114 -15.67 5.85 -5.95
C VAL A 114 -16.38 5.99 -7.29
N ARG A 115 -15.95 5.25 -8.32
CA ARG A 115 -16.61 5.23 -9.63
C ARG A 115 -18.06 4.75 -9.50
N ASP A 116 -18.28 3.62 -8.84
CA ASP A 116 -19.61 3.03 -8.72
C ASP A 116 -20.54 3.95 -7.91
N LEU A 117 -20.04 4.59 -6.85
CA LEU A 117 -20.77 5.59 -6.07
C LEU A 117 -21.25 6.75 -6.94
N SER A 118 -20.37 7.28 -7.79
CA SER A 118 -20.69 8.34 -8.75
C SER A 118 -21.81 7.95 -9.71
N ILE A 119 -21.72 6.75 -10.31
CA ILE A 119 -22.70 6.25 -11.27
C ILE A 119 -24.06 6.04 -10.59
N VAL A 120 -24.06 5.37 -9.43
CA VAL A 120 -25.29 5.06 -8.70
C VAL A 120 -25.97 6.33 -8.20
N TYR A 121 -25.21 7.26 -7.62
CA TYR A 121 -25.76 8.52 -7.15
C TYR A 121 -26.42 9.31 -8.28
N ALA A 122 -25.75 9.41 -9.44
CA ALA A 122 -26.28 10.08 -10.61
C ALA A 122 -27.58 9.42 -11.11
N ALA A 123 -27.63 8.09 -11.19
CA ALA A 123 -28.83 7.38 -11.64
C ALA A 123 -30.01 7.59 -10.68
N LEU A 124 -29.76 7.50 -9.37
CA LEU A 124 -30.79 7.70 -8.35
C LEU A 124 -31.39 9.12 -8.38
N LEU A 125 -30.56 10.15 -8.58
CA LEU A 125 -31.03 11.53 -8.73
C LEU A 125 -31.97 11.71 -9.93
N HIS A 126 -31.72 11.01 -11.03
CA HIS A 126 -32.57 11.07 -12.23
C HIS A 126 -33.74 10.08 -12.20
N GLY A 127 -33.86 9.26 -11.15
CA GLY A 127 -34.87 8.21 -11.05
C GLY A 127 -34.67 7.07 -12.07
N THR A 128 -33.45 6.82 -12.51
CA THR A 128 -33.09 5.75 -13.46
C THR A 128 -32.34 4.61 -12.77
N GLU A 129 -32.24 3.46 -13.44
CA GLU A 129 -31.39 2.37 -12.96
C GLU A 129 -29.89 2.68 -13.17
N PRO A 130 -29.01 2.36 -12.21
CA PRO A 130 -27.57 2.52 -12.38
C PRO A 130 -27.00 1.56 -13.44
N ASP A 131 -26.27 2.10 -14.42
CA ASP A 131 -25.52 1.32 -15.40
C ASP A 131 -24.09 1.06 -14.93
N LEU A 132 -23.90 0.00 -14.13
CA LEU A 132 -22.60 -0.38 -13.58
C LEU A 132 -21.93 -1.46 -14.45
N PRO A 133 -20.60 -1.37 -14.68
CA PRO A 133 -19.89 -2.42 -15.40
C PRO A 133 -20.00 -3.75 -14.63
N PRO A 134 -20.13 -4.90 -15.32
CA PRO A 134 -20.34 -6.18 -14.67
C PRO A 134 -19.19 -6.51 -13.71
N ALA A 135 -19.56 -7.10 -12.56
CA ALA A 135 -18.63 -7.63 -11.56
C ALA A 135 -18.94 -9.12 -11.36
N PRO A 136 -18.61 -9.98 -12.34
CA PRO A 136 -19.01 -11.39 -12.34
C PRO A 136 -18.28 -12.23 -11.29
N VAL A 137 -17.18 -11.71 -10.73
CA VAL A 137 -16.36 -12.37 -9.71
C VAL A 137 -16.42 -11.57 -8.41
N GLN A 138 -16.81 -12.23 -7.32
CA GLN A 138 -16.78 -11.66 -5.98
C GLN A 138 -15.52 -12.11 -5.23
N TYR A 139 -15.15 -11.40 -4.16
CA TYR A 139 -13.91 -11.71 -3.43
C TYR A 139 -13.89 -13.13 -2.85
N ALA A 140 -15.04 -13.69 -2.48
CA ALA A 140 -15.13 -15.09 -2.04
C ALA A 140 -14.77 -16.09 -3.15
N ASP A 141 -15.05 -15.77 -4.41
CA ASP A 141 -14.63 -16.59 -5.55
C ASP A 141 -13.12 -16.56 -5.72
N VAL A 142 -12.50 -15.38 -5.55
CA VAL A 142 -11.03 -15.21 -5.57
C VAL A 142 -10.39 -16.06 -4.47
N ALA A 143 -10.86 -15.93 -3.22
CA ALA A 143 -10.33 -16.68 -2.09
C ALA A 143 -10.50 -18.21 -2.25
N ASN A 144 -11.64 -18.65 -2.79
CA ASN A 144 -11.89 -20.06 -3.08
C ASN A 144 -11.03 -20.58 -4.24
N TRP A 145 -10.84 -19.78 -5.28
CA TRP A 145 -9.97 -20.10 -6.41
C TRP A 145 -8.53 -20.26 -5.94
N GLU A 146 -7.99 -19.29 -5.19
CA GLU A 146 -6.62 -19.37 -4.64
C GLU A 146 -6.44 -20.62 -3.78
N ARG A 147 -7.39 -20.90 -2.86
CA ARG A 147 -7.32 -22.10 -2.00
C ARG A 147 -7.37 -23.41 -2.79
N LYS A 148 -8.03 -23.46 -3.95
CA LYS A 148 -8.14 -24.68 -4.78
C LYS A 148 -6.96 -24.84 -5.73
N TRP A 149 -6.56 -23.76 -6.38
CA TRP A 149 -5.54 -23.72 -7.43
C TRP A 149 -4.13 -23.85 -6.86
N LEU A 150 -3.86 -23.17 -5.74
CA LEU A 150 -2.54 -23.12 -5.13
C LEU A 150 -2.27 -24.38 -4.29
N ARG A 151 -2.12 -25.53 -4.96
CA ARG A 151 -1.91 -26.84 -4.34
C ARG A 151 -0.89 -27.67 -5.11
N GLY A 152 -0.42 -28.74 -4.47
CA GLY A 152 0.40 -29.77 -5.11
C GLY A 152 1.68 -29.22 -5.75
N PRO A 153 2.01 -29.62 -6.99
CA PRO A 153 3.26 -29.20 -7.64
C PRO A 153 3.41 -27.69 -7.83
N LEU A 154 2.32 -26.96 -8.10
CA LEU A 154 2.36 -25.51 -8.28
C LEU A 154 2.77 -24.81 -6.98
N LEU A 155 2.08 -25.12 -5.87
CA LEU A 155 2.42 -24.57 -4.56
C LEU A 155 3.86 -24.89 -4.19
N ARG A 156 4.33 -26.13 -4.41
CA ARG A 156 5.73 -26.51 -4.15
C ARG A 156 6.70 -25.67 -4.97
N ARG A 157 6.49 -25.55 -6.29
CA ARG A 157 7.35 -24.73 -7.17
C ARG A 157 7.43 -23.27 -6.69
N GLN A 158 6.28 -22.71 -6.32
CA GLN A 158 6.19 -21.35 -5.81
C GLN A 158 7.00 -21.18 -4.51
N LEU A 159 6.79 -22.08 -3.54
CA LEU A 159 7.52 -22.05 -2.26
C LEU A 159 9.02 -22.31 -2.44
N ASP A 160 9.42 -23.26 -3.29
CA ASP A 160 10.84 -23.57 -3.55
C ASP A 160 11.61 -22.39 -4.15
N PHE A 161 10.94 -21.54 -4.95
CA PHE A 161 11.53 -20.29 -5.40
C PHE A 161 11.77 -19.34 -4.22
N TRP A 162 10.73 -19.07 -3.43
CA TRP A 162 10.82 -18.11 -2.32
C TRP A 162 11.80 -18.56 -1.23
N THR A 163 11.83 -19.86 -0.90
CA THR A 163 12.78 -20.43 0.06
C THR A 163 14.23 -20.19 -0.39
N ARG A 164 14.54 -20.39 -1.68
CA ARG A 164 15.88 -20.08 -2.24
C ARG A 164 16.16 -18.58 -2.27
N HIS A 165 15.18 -17.78 -2.67
CA HIS A 165 15.30 -16.32 -2.72
C HIS A 165 15.64 -15.72 -1.35
N PHE A 166 15.11 -16.28 -0.28
CA PHE A 166 15.38 -15.83 1.10
C PHE A 166 16.44 -16.66 1.84
N GLU A 167 17.16 -17.56 1.16
CA GLU A 167 18.18 -18.39 1.79
C GLU A 167 19.34 -17.54 2.33
N GLY A 168 19.69 -17.71 3.60
CA GLY A 168 20.75 -16.93 4.26
C GLY A 168 20.44 -15.43 4.38
N MET A 169 19.17 -15.03 4.27
CA MET A 169 18.77 -13.63 4.34
C MET A 169 19.06 -13.00 5.69
N ALA A 170 19.71 -11.84 5.66
CA ALA A 170 19.92 -10.95 6.80
C ALA A 170 19.62 -9.52 6.34
N PRO A 171 18.35 -9.08 6.32
CA PRO A 171 17.98 -7.80 5.71
C PRO A 171 18.68 -6.62 6.40
N ALA A 172 19.10 -5.67 5.58
CA ALA A 172 19.61 -4.38 5.98
C ALA A 172 18.59 -3.63 6.85
N GLU A 173 18.99 -3.27 8.07
CA GLU A 173 18.23 -2.37 8.93
C GLU A 173 18.60 -0.92 8.60
N LEU A 174 17.59 -0.03 8.58
CA LEU A 174 17.83 1.40 8.42
C LEU A 174 18.30 2.01 9.75
N PRO A 175 19.26 2.96 9.72
CA PRO A 175 19.60 3.72 10.91
C PRO A 175 18.39 4.58 11.33
N THR A 176 18.01 4.48 12.59
CA THR A 176 16.86 5.17 13.19
C THR A 176 17.33 6.30 14.11
N ASP A 177 16.60 7.41 14.14
CA ASP A 177 16.89 8.54 15.06
C ASP A 177 16.57 8.20 16.52
N ARG A 178 15.74 7.18 16.74
CA ARG A 178 15.31 6.68 18.05
C ARG A 178 15.38 5.16 18.10
N PRO A 179 15.70 4.55 19.27
CA PRO A 179 15.80 3.10 19.38
C PRO A 179 14.46 2.40 19.14
N ARG A 180 14.47 1.28 18.41
CA ARG A 180 13.28 0.44 18.19
C ARG A 180 12.75 -0.09 19.52
N ALA A 181 11.52 0.29 19.87
CA ALA A 181 10.83 -0.21 21.06
C ALA A 181 10.45 -1.69 20.90
N ALA A 182 10.29 -2.40 22.02
CA ALA A 182 9.88 -3.81 22.01
C ALA A 182 8.41 -4.03 21.58
N SER A 183 7.59 -2.97 21.62
CA SER A 183 6.25 -2.96 21.06
C SER A 183 6.16 -1.91 19.97
N ALA A 184 5.65 -2.32 18.80
CA ALA A 184 5.36 -1.41 17.71
C ALA A 184 4.36 -0.35 18.20
N ARG A 185 4.75 0.93 18.09
CA ARG A 185 3.80 2.05 18.22
C ARG A 185 3.42 2.47 16.81
N TYR A 186 2.14 2.32 16.48
CA TYR A 186 1.58 2.69 15.18
C TYR A 186 1.38 4.22 15.05
N GLU A 187 2.36 5.00 15.50
CA GLU A 187 2.39 6.45 15.33
C GLU A 187 3.22 6.77 14.10
N SER A 188 2.64 7.47 13.13
CA SER A 188 3.35 7.83 11.91
C SER A 188 3.17 9.30 11.52
N ASP A 189 4.04 9.77 10.64
CA ASP A 189 3.92 11.06 9.96
C ASP A 189 3.87 10.85 8.46
N ILE A 190 3.49 11.93 7.77
CA ILE A 190 3.55 12.01 6.31
C ILE A 190 4.54 13.10 5.90
N PHE A 191 5.53 12.71 5.09
CA PHE A 191 6.34 13.63 4.31
C PHE A 191 5.84 13.62 2.86
N HIS A 192 5.50 14.78 2.31
CA HIS A 192 5.11 14.89 0.90
C HIS A 192 6.37 14.97 0.05
N TRP A 193 6.56 13.99 -0.82
CA TRP A 193 7.73 13.92 -1.69
C TRP A 193 7.34 14.26 -3.13
N ARG A 194 8.11 15.15 -3.75
CA ARG A 194 7.95 15.52 -5.16
C ARG A 194 9.28 15.34 -5.88
N LEU A 195 9.24 14.61 -6.99
CA LEU A 195 10.34 14.54 -7.94
C LEU A 195 9.96 15.42 -9.14
N PRO A 196 10.75 16.46 -9.45
CA PRO A 196 10.48 17.31 -10.59
C PRO A 196 10.64 16.53 -11.90
N LYS A 197 10.00 17.03 -12.96
CA LYS A 197 9.95 16.38 -14.29
C LYS A 197 11.34 16.01 -14.83
N ASP A 198 12.32 16.88 -14.68
CA ASP A 198 13.71 16.66 -15.12
C ASP A 198 14.37 15.46 -14.41
N ALA A 199 14.14 15.30 -13.10
CA ALA A 199 14.59 14.13 -12.34
C ALA A 199 13.91 12.85 -12.83
N VAL A 200 12.59 12.91 -13.07
CA VAL A 200 11.81 11.77 -13.60
C VAL A 200 12.28 11.36 -14.99
N GLU A 201 12.49 12.32 -15.90
CA GLU A 201 13.01 12.05 -17.23
C GLU A 201 14.44 11.49 -17.20
N THR A 202 15.27 11.96 -16.27
CA THR A 202 16.62 11.41 -16.06
C THR A 202 16.57 9.97 -15.59
N ALA A 203 15.72 9.66 -14.61
CA ALA A 203 15.49 8.29 -14.14
C ALA A 203 14.94 7.38 -15.26
N ARG A 204 14.02 7.90 -16.08
CA ARG A 204 13.43 7.17 -17.19
C ARG A 204 14.47 6.81 -18.25
N ARG A 205 15.27 7.78 -18.71
CA ARG A 205 16.37 7.54 -19.67
C ARG A 205 17.42 6.56 -19.15
N LEU A 206 17.76 6.65 -17.87
CA LEU A 206 18.67 5.71 -17.21
C LEU A 206 18.10 4.28 -17.17
N GLY A 207 16.78 4.15 -16.97
CA GLY A 207 16.09 2.86 -17.05
C GLY A 207 16.08 2.28 -18.46
N GLU A 208 15.71 3.09 -19.45
CA GLU A 208 15.60 2.70 -20.86
C GLU A 208 16.91 2.16 -21.43
N SER A 209 18.06 2.76 -21.06
CA SER A 209 19.38 2.27 -21.49
C SER A 209 19.70 0.87 -20.98
N SER A 210 19.01 0.41 -19.92
CA SER A 210 19.15 -0.90 -19.29
C SER A 210 17.90 -1.78 -19.49
N ASN A 211 17.00 -1.43 -20.42
CA ASN A 211 15.72 -2.12 -20.66
C ASN A 211 14.90 -2.33 -19.37
N ALA A 212 14.83 -1.30 -18.54
CA ALA A 212 14.14 -1.28 -17.26
C ALA A 212 13.13 -0.12 -17.19
N THR A 213 12.10 -0.27 -16.34
CA THR A 213 11.08 0.76 -16.16
C THR A 213 11.54 1.86 -15.20
N LEU A 214 10.86 3.01 -15.22
CA LEU A 214 11.06 4.08 -14.23
C LEU A 214 10.95 3.55 -12.79
N TYR A 215 9.99 2.65 -12.54
CA TYR A 215 9.80 2.00 -11.24
C TYR A 215 11.06 1.22 -10.81
N MET A 216 11.60 0.39 -11.70
CA MET A 216 12.82 -0.39 -11.42
C MET A 216 14.03 0.52 -11.18
N THR A 217 14.16 1.62 -11.91
CA THR A 217 15.24 2.60 -11.69
C THR A 217 15.16 3.23 -10.30
N LEU A 218 13.99 3.74 -9.90
CA LEU A 218 13.81 4.38 -8.60
C LEU A 218 13.91 3.37 -7.45
N LEU A 219 13.39 2.15 -7.62
CA LEU A 219 13.55 1.06 -6.67
C LEU A 219 15.04 0.67 -6.50
N THR A 220 15.81 0.67 -7.59
CA THR A 220 17.25 0.41 -7.53
C THR A 220 17.97 1.52 -6.77
N ALA A 221 17.67 2.78 -7.05
CA ALA A 221 18.23 3.91 -6.31
C ALA A 221 17.88 3.87 -4.82
N LEU A 222 16.62 3.54 -4.49
CA LEU A 222 16.16 3.31 -3.12
C LEU A 222 17.00 2.23 -2.43
N LYS A 223 17.18 1.07 -3.07
CA LYS A 223 17.98 -0.05 -2.53
C LYS A 223 19.44 0.34 -2.31
N VAL A 224 20.04 1.12 -3.21
CA VAL A 224 21.39 1.67 -3.04
C VAL A 224 21.46 2.54 -1.79
N VAL A 225 20.50 3.44 -1.59
CA VAL A 225 20.46 4.32 -0.42
C VAL A 225 20.28 3.51 0.87
N MET A 226 19.41 2.49 0.87
CA MET A 226 19.22 1.59 2.02
C MET A 226 20.52 0.86 2.37
N ALA A 227 21.16 0.21 1.40
CA ALA A 227 22.42 -0.51 1.61
C ALA A 227 23.54 0.41 2.09
N ALA A 228 23.58 1.66 1.60
CA ALA A 228 24.66 2.57 1.91
C ALA A 228 24.55 3.22 3.30
N ARG A 229 23.33 3.31 3.83
CA ARG A 229 23.03 3.77 5.20
C ARG A 229 22.99 2.64 6.22
N SER A 230 22.78 1.41 5.78
CA SER A 230 22.82 0.22 6.62
C SER A 230 24.25 -0.29 6.83
N ASP A 231 24.41 -1.20 7.78
CA ASP A 231 25.62 -2.00 7.97
C ASP A 231 25.67 -3.25 7.06
N ASN A 232 24.60 -3.51 6.31
CA ASN A 232 24.46 -4.68 5.44
C ASN A 232 24.07 -4.28 4.00
N GLN A 233 24.52 -5.09 3.04
CA GLN A 233 24.24 -4.93 1.61
C GLN A 233 23.03 -5.75 1.14
N ASP A 234 22.51 -6.66 1.97
CA ASP A 234 21.33 -7.47 1.65
C ASP A 234 20.03 -6.67 1.90
N VAL A 235 19.44 -6.10 0.85
CA VAL A 235 18.29 -5.18 0.98
C VAL A 235 16.98 -5.84 0.58
N LEU A 236 16.00 -5.79 1.48
CA LEU A 236 14.63 -6.26 1.26
C LEU A 236 13.65 -5.08 1.17
N VAL A 237 12.89 -5.01 0.08
CA VAL A 237 11.83 -4.00 -0.13
C VAL A 237 10.51 -4.68 -0.47
N GLY A 238 9.44 -4.25 0.17
CA GLY A 238 8.08 -4.65 -0.14
C GLY A 238 7.58 -3.93 -1.40
N VAL A 239 7.03 -4.70 -2.32
CA VAL A 239 6.50 -4.23 -3.59
C VAL A 239 5.05 -4.68 -3.71
N PRO A 240 4.08 -3.78 -3.44
CA PRO A 240 2.67 -4.05 -3.64
C PRO A 240 2.37 -4.33 -5.12
N THR A 241 1.42 -5.22 -5.34
CA THR A 241 0.91 -5.60 -6.66
C THR A 241 -0.61 -5.58 -6.61
N ALA A 242 -1.25 -5.06 -7.66
CA ALA A 242 -2.72 -5.02 -7.72
C ALA A 242 -3.34 -6.43 -7.80
N ASN A 243 -2.57 -7.42 -8.29
CA ASN A 243 -2.96 -8.82 -8.45
C ASN A 243 -4.31 -8.98 -9.20
N ARG A 244 -4.55 -8.10 -10.18
CA ARG A 244 -5.72 -8.08 -11.07
C ARG A 244 -5.29 -8.25 -12.53
N GLY A 245 -4.49 -9.28 -12.81
CA GLY A 245 -4.00 -9.57 -14.16
C GLY A 245 -5.03 -10.19 -15.10
N ARG A 246 -6.30 -10.28 -14.68
CA ARG A 246 -7.42 -10.82 -15.45
C ARG A 246 -8.57 -9.82 -15.44
N ASP A 247 -9.18 -9.59 -16.59
CA ASP A 247 -10.23 -8.60 -16.79
C ASP A 247 -11.42 -8.82 -15.83
N GLU A 248 -11.74 -10.08 -15.49
CA GLU A 248 -12.87 -10.37 -14.60
C GLU A 248 -12.66 -9.87 -13.16
N LEU A 249 -11.41 -9.58 -12.76
CA LEU A 249 -11.05 -9.10 -11.43
C LEU A 249 -11.00 -7.57 -11.33
N GLU A 250 -11.06 -6.85 -12.46
CA GLU A 250 -10.91 -5.39 -12.48
C GLU A 250 -11.97 -4.66 -11.65
N ASN A 251 -13.20 -5.19 -11.64
CA ASN A 251 -14.34 -4.63 -10.90
C ASN A 251 -14.58 -5.33 -9.55
N THR A 252 -13.72 -6.28 -9.15
CA THR A 252 -13.85 -6.98 -7.87
C THR A 252 -13.36 -6.08 -6.73
N VAL A 253 -14.28 -5.78 -5.80
CA VAL A 253 -13.98 -5.15 -4.51
C VAL A 253 -13.57 -6.23 -3.51
N GLY A 254 -12.40 -6.07 -2.91
CA GLY A 254 -11.81 -7.03 -1.99
C GLY A 254 -10.33 -6.72 -1.72
N LEU A 255 -9.72 -7.43 -0.76
CA LEU A 255 -8.26 -7.39 -0.56
C LEU A 255 -7.57 -8.30 -1.58
N VAL A 256 -7.60 -7.91 -2.85
CA VAL A 256 -7.03 -8.72 -3.94
C VAL A 256 -5.54 -8.46 -4.08
N SER A 257 -5.10 -7.23 -3.78
CA SER A 257 -3.70 -6.83 -3.83
C SER A 257 -2.79 -7.75 -3.00
N LYS A 258 -1.61 -8.04 -3.52
CA LYS A 258 -0.57 -8.81 -2.82
C LYS A 258 0.68 -7.96 -2.64
N MET A 259 1.57 -8.39 -1.76
CA MET A 259 2.90 -7.81 -1.61
C MET A 259 3.93 -8.86 -1.97
N LEU A 260 4.91 -8.48 -2.79
CA LEU A 260 6.13 -9.24 -3.04
C LEU A 260 7.26 -8.65 -2.20
N ALA A 261 8.17 -9.47 -1.68
CA ALA A 261 9.35 -8.98 -0.98
C ALA A 261 10.59 -9.20 -1.85
N LEU A 262 11.09 -8.11 -2.42
CA LEU A 262 12.18 -8.13 -3.37
C LEU A 262 13.50 -7.99 -2.63
N ARG A 263 14.23 -9.09 -2.49
CA ARG A 263 15.59 -9.15 -1.92
C ARG A 263 16.62 -8.82 -3.00
N THR A 264 17.64 -8.05 -2.65
CA THR A 264 18.76 -7.73 -3.55
C THR A 264 20.01 -7.51 -2.74
N GLU A 265 21.09 -8.23 -3.07
CA GLU A 265 22.41 -7.93 -2.54
C GLU A 265 23.02 -6.77 -3.35
N VAL A 266 23.24 -5.64 -2.68
CA VAL A 266 23.74 -4.41 -3.30
C VAL A 266 25.25 -4.35 -3.19
N SER A 267 25.95 -4.87 -4.20
CA SER A 267 27.40 -4.78 -4.27
C SER A 267 27.86 -3.34 -4.59
N GLY A 268 28.71 -2.78 -3.73
CA GLY A 268 29.28 -1.45 -3.96
C GLY A 268 30.30 -1.38 -5.11
N ALA A 269 30.75 -2.52 -5.64
CA ALA A 269 31.75 -2.61 -6.72
C ALA A 269 31.12 -2.60 -8.12
N THR A 270 29.84 -2.97 -8.25
CA THR A 270 29.14 -2.95 -9.54
C THR A 270 28.73 -1.52 -9.90
N ASP A 271 28.57 -1.26 -11.20
CA ASP A 271 27.91 -0.05 -11.67
C ASP A 271 26.37 -0.13 -11.49
N PHE A 272 25.71 1.01 -11.69
CA PHE A 272 24.26 1.13 -11.49
C PHE A 272 23.46 0.31 -12.52
N GLY A 273 23.91 0.26 -13.78
CA GLY A 273 23.21 -0.48 -14.85
C GLY A 273 23.17 -1.98 -14.59
N THR A 274 24.28 -2.54 -14.11
CA THR A 274 24.40 -3.94 -13.70
C THR A 274 23.48 -4.24 -12.52
N LEU A 275 23.46 -3.39 -11.49
CA LEU A 275 22.55 -3.57 -10.36
C LEU A 275 21.07 -3.45 -10.78
N LEU A 276 20.75 -2.51 -11.66
CA LEU A 276 19.42 -2.33 -12.21
C LEU A 276 18.94 -3.55 -13.01
N ALA A 277 19.84 -4.19 -13.78
CA ALA A 277 19.53 -5.46 -14.45
C ALA A 277 19.20 -6.56 -13.43
N THR A 278 19.98 -6.68 -12.35
CA THR A 278 19.69 -7.62 -11.25
C THR A 278 18.33 -7.35 -10.61
N VAL A 279 17.99 -6.09 -10.34
CA VAL A 279 16.68 -5.72 -9.76
C VAL A 279 15.54 -6.04 -10.73
N ARG A 280 15.71 -5.75 -12.03
CA ARG A 280 14.73 -6.09 -13.07
C ARG A 280 14.48 -7.59 -13.15
N ASP A 281 15.54 -8.39 -13.18
CA ASP A 281 15.44 -9.84 -13.32
C ASP A 281 14.80 -10.45 -12.05
N ALA A 282 15.21 -10.00 -10.86
CA ALA A 282 14.58 -10.39 -9.59
C ALA A 282 13.10 -9.99 -9.52
N MET A 283 12.72 -8.81 -10.05
CA MET A 283 11.34 -8.38 -10.10
C MET A 283 10.51 -9.28 -11.04
N SER A 284 11.07 -9.64 -12.20
CA SER A 284 10.43 -10.58 -13.14
C SER A 284 10.20 -11.95 -12.49
N ASP A 285 11.22 -12.49 -11.84
CA ASP A 285 11.13 -13.77 -11.14
C ASP A 285 10.12 -13.74 -9.99
N ALA A 286 10.10 -12.66 -9.20
CA ALA A 286 9.12 -12.46 -8.14
C ALA A 286 7.68 -12.40 -8.68
N HIS A 287 7.44 -11.75 -9.83
CA HIS A 287 6.12 -11.72 -10.47
C HIS A 287 5.72 -13.10 -11.03
N ALA A 288 6.66 -13.86 -11.59
CA ALA A 288 6.39 -15.24 -12.01
C ALA A 288 5.98 -16.13 -10.82
N HIS A 289 6.30 -15.71 -9.58
CA HIS A 289 6.03 -16.45 -8.35
C HIS A 289 5.07 -15.74 -7.37
N GLN A 290 4.22 -14.82 -7.87
CA GLN A 290 3.34 -13.97 -7.05
C GLN A 290 2.10 -14.69 -6.48
N ASP A 291 1.83 -15.94 -6.86
CA ASP A 291 0.57 -16.61 -6.51
C ASP A 291 0.48 -16.90 -5.00
N VAL A 292 1.60 -17.18 -4.34
CA VAL A 292 1.64 -17.46 -2.89
C VAL A 292 1.66 -16.15 -2.11
N PRO A 293 0.73 -15.94 -1.15
CA PRO A 293 0.78 -14.78 -0.27
C PRO A 293 2.09 -14.74 0.52
N PHE A 294 2.70 -13.55 0.63
CA PHE A 294 3.97 -13.37 1.34
C PHE A 294 3.92 -13.87 2.81
N VAL A 295 2.80 -13.70 3.50
CA VAL A 295 2.62 -14.22 4.87
C VAL A 295 2.76 -15.75 4.91
N SER A 296 2.23 -16.46 3.91
CA SER A 296 2.38 -17.91 3.81
C SER A 296 3.82 -18.33 3.50
N VAL A 297 4.56 -17.53 2.74
CA VAL A 297 6.01 -17.74 2.53
C VAL A 297 6.76 -17.60 3.85
N LEU A 298 6.50 -16.56 4.63
CA LEU A 298 7.15 -16.35 5.92
C LEU A 298 6.83 -17.46 6.93
N GLN A 299 5.57 -17.91 6.97
CA GLN A 299 5.17 -19.06 7.79
C GLN A 299 5.90 -20.33 7.37
N HIS A 300 5.92 -20.62 6.05
CA HIS A 300 6.64 -21.78 5.52
C HIS A 300 8.12 -21.75 5.87
N MET A 301 8.78 -20.60 5.72
CA MET A 301 10.18 -20.43 6.11
C MET A 301 10.38 -20.70 7.60
N ALA A 302 9.58 -20.08 8.48
CA ALA A 302 9.69 -20.26 9.93
C ALA A 302 9.56 -21.74 10.35
N ASP A 303 8.65 -22.48 9.72
CA ASP A 303 8.46 -23.92 9.96
C ASP A 303 9.66 -24.76 9.50
N HIS A 304 10.40 -24.33 8.47
CA HIS A 304 11.52 -25.08 7.87
C HIS A 304 12.89 -24.71 8.44
N THR A 305 13.07 -23.51 9.03
CA THR A 305 14.29 -23.18 9.80
C THR A 305 14.27 -23.78 11.21
N ALA A 306 13.10 -24.14 11.74
CA ALA A 306 12.95 -24.87 12.99
C ALA A 306 13.29 -26.37 12.80
N GLY A 307 14.58 -26.73 12.83
CA GLY A 307 15.03 -28.13 12.74
C GLY A 307 14.52 -29.03 13.90
N PRO A 308 14.66 -30.37 13.81
CA PRO A 308 14.05 -31.32 14.76
C PRO A 308 14.73 -31.41 16.15
N ALA A 309 15.68 -30.54 16.47
CA ALA A 309 16.32 -30.49 17.79
C ALA A 309 16.95 -29.11 18.03
N GLY A 310 16.16 -28.18 18.56
CA GLY A 310 16.63 -26.91 19.13
C GLY A 310 15.53 -26.35 20.05
N PRO A 311 15.86 -25.82 21.25
CA PRO A 311 14.84 -25.26 22.12
C PRO A 311 14.15 -24.10 21.40
N ALA A 312 12.88 -23.87 21.70
CA ALA A 312 12.11 -22.72 21.22
C ALA A 312 12.88 -21.41 21.53
N GLY A 313 13.61 -20.90 20.54
CA GLY A 313 14.52 -19.79 20.75
C GLY A 313 15.72 -19.91 19.83
N ASP A 314 15.51 -19.61 18.54
CA ASP A 314 16.44 -18.93 17.65
C ASP A 314 15.90 -19.03 16.22
N THR A 315 14.92 -18.18 15.91
CA THR A 315 14.53 -17.89 14.53
C THR A 315 15.20 -16.59 14.10
N VAL A 316 15.70 -16.61 12.86
CA VAL A 316 16.32 -15.52 12.09
C VAL A 316 15.80 -14.14 12.51
N GLY A 317 16.70 -13.28 13.00
CA GLY A 317 16.40 -11.89 13.38
C GLY A 317 15.86 -11.72 14.80
N GLY A 318 16.72 -11.97 15.80
CA GLY A 318 16.67 -11.47 17.18
C GLY A 318 15.32 -11.02 17.76
N ARG A 319 14.53 -11.96 18.31
CA ARG A 319 13.85 -11.91 19.63
C ARG A 319 12.84 -13.06 19.71
N ALA A 320 13.12 -14.05 20.55
CA ALA A 320 12.21 -15.17 20.81
C ALA A 320 10.82 -14.65 21.25
N GLY A 321 9.77 -15.00 20.50
CA GLY A 321 8.37 -14.68 20.81
C GLY A 321 7.73 -13.50 20.07
N ALA A 322 8.46 -12.82 19.18
CA ALA A 322 7.87 -11.78 18.34
C ALA A 322 6.93 -12.40 17.28
N ARG A 323 5.69 -11.90 17.19
CA ARG A 323 4.82 -12.21 16.04
C ARG A 323 5.46 -11.61 14.79
N LEU A 324 5.17 -12.18 13.61
CA LEU A 324 5.51 -11.57 12.31
C LEU A 324 5.03 -10.11 12.16
N SER A 325 4.01 -9.72 12.95
CA SER A 325 3.51 -8.35 13.06
C SER A 325 4.37 -7.42 13.94
N ASP A 326 5.16 -7.97 14.86
CA ASP A 326 5.89 -7.20 15.87
C ASP A 326 7.25 -6.74 15.33
N ASP A 327 7.84 -7.50 14.41
CA ASP A 327 9.04 -7.10 13.67
C ASP A 327 9.06 -7.72 12.25
N PRO A 328 8.34 -7.13 11.28
CA PRO A 328 8.29 -7.68 9.92
C PRO A 328 9.66 -7.58 9.24
N PRO A 329 10.08 -8.57 8.43
CA PRO A 329 11.37 -8.54 7.73
C PRO A 329 11.44 -7.43 6.67
N VAL A 330 10.28 -7.04 6.11
CA VAL A 330 10.16 -5.90 5.21
C VAL A 330 10.01 -4.64 6.05
N LYS A 331 11.03 -3.76 6.00
CA LYS A 331 11.00 -2.45 6.68
C LYS A 331 10.53 -1.31 5.78
N VAL A 332 10.73 -1.43 4.47
CA VAL A 332 10.38 -0.39 3.49
C VAL A 332 9.45 -0.97 2.43
N ILE A 333 8.34 -0.27 2.17
CA ILE A 333 7.43 -0.54 1.05
C ILE A 333 7.61 0.57 0.02
N PHE A 334 7.68 0.22 -1.26
CA PHE A 334 7.83 1.18 -2.36
C PHE A 334 6.88 0.86 -3.52
N GLN A 335 6.02 1.82 -3.85
CA GLN A 335 5.11 1.74 -5.00
C GLN A 335 5.06 3.04 -5.81
N ILE A 336 4.86 2.88 -7.12
CA ILE A 336 4.43 3.96 -8.01
C ILE A 336 3.05 3.57 -8.53
N VAL A 337 2.04 4.32 -8.13
CA VAL A 337 0.64 4.16 -8.52
C VAL A 337 0.44 4.84 -9.87
N ASN A 338 0.39 4.02 -10.94
CA ASN A 338 0.14 4.51 -12.30
C ASN A 338 -1.36 4.66 -12.63
N THR A 339 -2.24 4.38 -11.66
CA THR A 339 -3.68 4.62 -11.82
C THR A 339 -3.99 6.03 -11.32
N PRO A 340 -4.44 6.95 -12.18
CA PRO A 340 -4.79 8.29 -11.74
C PRO A 340 -5.92 8.20 -10.69
N PRO A 341 -5.86 8.96 -9.59
CA PRO A 341 -6.94 9.00 -8.62
C PRO A 341 -8.22 9.41 -9.36
N ARG A 342 -9.27 8.59 -9.25
CA ARG A 342 -10.59 8.92 -9.81
C ARG A 342 -11.27 9.87 -8.83
N PRO A 343 -11.44 11.16 -9.14
CA PRO A 343 -12.14 12.06 -8.24
C PRO A 343 -13.58 11.58 -8.09
N LEU A 344 -14.11 11.70 -6.89
CA LEU A 344 -15.54 11.50 -6.66
C LEU A 344 -16.31 12.52 -7.50
N ARG A 345 -17.25 12.05 -8.33
CA ARG A 345 -18.15 12.92 -9.08
C ARG A 345 -19.57 12.70 -8.60
N LEU A 346 -20.17 13.71 -8.00
CA LEU A 346 -21.58 13.70 -7.63
C LEU A 346 -22.27 14.72 -8.52
N THR A 347 -23.26 14.29 -9.30
CA THR A 347 -23.92 15.15 -10.30
C THR A 347 -24.44 16.43 -9.66
N GLY A 348 -24.08 17.58 -10.23
CA GLY A 348 -24.47 18.90 -9.71
C GLY A 348 -23.62 19.43 -8.56
N LEU A 349 -22.60 18.68 -8.10
CA LEU A 349 -21.75 19.05 -6.97
C LEU A 349 -20.28 19.16 -7.38
N THR A 350 -19.55 20.03 -6.68
CA THR A 350 -18.08 20.06 -6.72
C THR A 350 -17.54 19.19 -5.60
N ALA A 351 -16.54 18.37 -5.88
CA ALA A 351 -15.95 17.46 -4.91
C ALA A 351 -14.42 17.57 -4.94
N GLU A 352 -13.82 17.89 -3.81
CA GLU A 352 -12.39 18.13 -3.68
C GLU A 352 -11.80 17.33 -2.50
N PRO A 353 -10.55 16.84 -2.58
CA PRO A 353 -9.89 16.19 -1.46
C PRO A 353 -9.92 17.06 -0.20
N PHE A 354 -10.25 16.46 0.95
CA PHE A 354 -10.30 17.15 2.23
C PHE A 354 -9.24 16.63 3.19
N LEU A 355 -8.43 17.53 3.77
CA LEU A 355 -7.36 17.17 4.68
C LEU A 355 -7.90 16.97 6.10
N MET A 356 -7.63 15.80 6.67
CA MET A 356 -8.02 15.44 8.03
C MET A 356 -6.97 15.90 9.03
N THR A 357 -7.40 16.33 10.22
CA THR A 357 -6.51 16.63 11.33
C THR A 357 -6.20 15.31 12.03
N HIS A 358 -4.91 15.00 12.19
CA HIS A 358 -4.44 13.70 12.70
C HIS A 358 -5.11 12.52 11.96
N PRO A 359 -4.90 12.36 10.65
CA PRO A 359 -5.39 11.18 9.97
C PRO A 359 -4.85 9.94 10.70
N PRO A 360 -5.61 8.83 10.77
CA PRO A 360 -5.08 7.55 11.27
C PRO A 360 -4.07 7.03 10.26
N VAL A 361 -2.88 7.60 10.30
CA VAL A 361 -1.75 7.12 9.52
C VAL A 361 -1.13 6.05 10.42
N THR A 362 -1.46 4.81 10.12
CA THR A 362 -0.82 3.64 10.74
C THR A 362 0.10 3.03 9.70
N VAL A 363 1.40 3.10 9.94
CA VAL A 363 2.39 2.35 9.15
C VAL A 363 2.83 1.16 9.99
N ASN A 364 2.75 -0.04 9.40
CA ASN A 364 3.16 -1.29 10.08
C ASN A 364 4.60 -1.70 9.72
N VAL A 365 5.30 -0.82 9.01
CA VAL A 365 6.69 -0.93 8.59
C VAL A 365 7.43 0.36 8.98
N ASP A 366 8.74 0.42 8.78
CA ASP A 366 9.50 1.62 9.10
C ASP A 366 9.10 2.80 8.20
N MET A 367 8.88 2.51 6.92
CA MET A 367 8.52 3.48 5.90
C MET A 367 7.73 2.87 4.74
N GLU A 368 6.72 3.58 4.25
CA GLU A 368 5.96 3.27 3.04
C GLU A 368 6.01 4.49 2.11
N ILE A 369 6.44 4.26 0.87
CA ILE A 369 6.65 5.30 -0.14
C ILE A 369 5.67 5.05 -1.28
N ASP A 370 4.74 6.00 -1.45
CA ASP A 370 3.69 5.97 -2.45
C ASP A 370 3.82 7.16 -3.37
N LEU A 371 4.23 6.92 -4.61
CA LEU A 371 4.34 7.95 -5.64
C LEU A 371 3.27 7.74 -6.71
N TYR A 372 2.89 8.80 -7.41
CA TYR A 372 2.05 8.76 -8.60
C TYR A 372 2.56 9.77 -9.64
N GLU A 373 2.27 9.51 -10.91
CA GLU A 373 2.56 10.47 -11.97
C GLU A 373 1.64 11.69 -11.84
N SER A 374 2.26 12.87 -11.78
CA SER A 374 1.57 14.15 -11.71
C SER A 374 1.07 14.53 -13.11
N ALA A 375 -0.25 14.62 -13.25
CA ALA A 375 -0.89 14.99 -14.51
C ALA A 375 -0.63 16.46 -14.91
N GLU A 376 -0.25 17.32 -13.96
CA GLU A 376 -0.05 18.76 -14.18
C GLU A 376 1.28 19.08 -14.84
N ASP A 377 2.36 18.41 -14.42
CA ASP A 377 3.72 18.78 -14.77
C ASP A 377 4.61 17.62 -15.24
N GLY A 378 4.09 16.39 -15.26
CA GLY A 378 4.85 15.21 -15.67
C GLY A 378 5.94 14.78 -14.70
N GLY A 379 5.95 15.33 -13.48
CA GLY A 379 6.78 14.84 -12.37
C GLY A 379 6.17 13.63 -11.66
N LEU A 380 6.80 13.20 -10.56
CA LEU A 380 6.19 12.29 -9.60
C LEU A 380 5.87 13.08 -8.32
N ALA A 381 4.71 12.83 -7.73
CA ALA A 381 4.33 13.36 -6.44
C ALA A 381 3.76 12.24 -5.57
N GLY A 382 3.82 12.41 -4.25
CA GLY A 382 3.37 11.36 -3.37
C GLY A 382 3.66 11.60 -1.91
N THR A 383 3.59 10.52 -1.15
CA THR A 383 3.74 10.52 0.31
C THR A 383 4.74 9.47 0.74
N VAL A 384 5.53 9.84 1.75
CA VAL A 384 6.35 8.94 2.53
C VAL A 384 5.72 8.88 3.92
N LEU A 385 5.05 7.76 4.21
CA LEU A 385 4.51 7.43 5.51
C LEU A 385 5.63 6.78 6.31
N PHE A 386 5.92 7.27 7.52
CA PHE A 386 7.02 6.74 8.31
C PHE A 386 6.73 6.72 9.80
N SER A 387 7.33 5.77 10.52
CA SER A 387 7.14 5.65 11.96
C SER A 387 7.78 6.82 12.71
N LYS A 388 6.97 7.67 13.37
CA LYS A 388 7.45 8.78 14.22
C LYS A 388 8.25 8.28 15.41
N SER A 389 8.00 7.04 15.82
CA SER A 389 8.74 6.42 16.91
C SER A 389 10.18 6.07 16.52
N LEU A 390 10.52 6.07 15.23
CA LEU A 390 11.84 5.71 14.70
C LEU A 390 12.56 6.88 14.04
N PHE A 391 11.85 7.71 13.27
CA PHE A 391 12.48 8.74 12.42
C PHE A 391 11.97 10.15 12.70
N ASP A 392 12.86 11.12 12.52
CA ASP A 392 12.56 12.52 12.34
C ASP A 392 12.26 12.84 10.88
N ARG A 393 11.40 13.83 10.64
CA ARG A 393 11.06 14.28 9.28
C ARG A 393 12.30 14.66 8.47
N ALA A 394 13.30 15.29 9.09
CA ALA A 394 14.53 15.68 8.42
C ALA A 394 15.36 14.47 7.93
N THR A 395 15.31 13.35 8.65
CA THR A 395 15.98 12.09 8.25
C THR A 395 15.29 11.50 7.02
N ILE A 396 13.96 11.54 6.97
CA ILE A 396 13.16 11.09 5.82
C ILE A 396 13.37 11.98 4.59
N GLU A 397 13.43 13.29 4.78
CA GLU A 397 13.72 14.25 3.71
C GLU A 397 15.10 14.01 3.09
N ARG A 398 16.15 13.92 3.94
CA ARG A 398 17.50 13.51 3.48
C ARG A 398 17.49 12.14 2.81
N PHE A 399 16.63 11.23 3.26
CA PHE A 399 16.50 9.92 2.64
C PHE A 399 16.01 10.01 1.20
N CYS A 400 14.95 10.78 0.98
CA CYS A 400 14.37 11.04 -0.33
C CYS A 400 15.33 11.79 -1.27
N ASP A 401 16.01 12.82 -0.76
CA ASP A 401 16.99 13.60 -1.53
C ASP A 401 18.14 12.72 -2.03
N ASP A 402 18.59 11.78 -1.21
CA ASP A 402 19.66 10.88 -1.60
C ASP A 402 19.23 9.86 -2.66
N VAL A 403 17.95 9.46 -2.70
CA VAL A 403 17.44 8.63 -3.81
C VAL A 403 17.54 9.38 -5.14
N VAL A 404 17.15 10.66 -5.17
CA VAL A 404 17.28 11.52 -6.36
C VAL A 404 18.75 11.76 -6.73
N ALA A 405 19.61 11.95 -5.73
CA ALA A 405 21.04 12.14 -5.93
C ALA A 405 21.71 10.91 -6.56
N VAL A 406 21.35 9.69 -6.11
CA VAL A 406 21.86 8.43 -6.68
C VAL A 406 21.51 8.31 -8.17
N VAL A 407 20.25 8.59 -8.54
CA VAL A 407 19.83 8.60 -9.95
C VAL A 407 20.65 9.60 -10.76
N SER A 408 20.80 10.81 -10.24
CA SER A 408 21.50 11.91 -10.94
C SER A 408 22.98 11.58 -11.16
N ALA A 409 23.64 11.02 -10.14
CA ALA A 409 25.04 10.62 -10.20
C ALA A 409 25.26 9.40 -11.12
N ALA A 410 24.36 8.41 -11.10
CA ALA A 410 24.40 7.26 -12.00
C ALA A 410 24.16 7.67 -13.47
N ALA A 411 23.28 8.63 -13.73
CA ALA A 411 23.03 9.15 -15.06
C ALA A 411 24.22 9.96 -15.61
N ALA A 412 24.94 10.67 -14.75
CA ALA A 412 26.11 11.46 -15.14
C ALA A 412 27.34 10.59 -15.50
N ASP A 413 27.47 9.42 -14.88
CA ASP A 413 28.61 8.51 -15.06
C ASP A 413 28.17 7.05 -14.92
N PRO A 414 27.59 6.43 -15.98
CA PRO A 414 27.00 5.10 -15.90
C PRO A 414 27.97 3.97 -15.51
N GLY A 415 29.28 4.17 -15.71
CA GLY A 415 30.31 3.20 -15.32
C GLY A 415 30.80 3.37 -13.89
N ARG A 416 30.29 4.36 -13.14
CA ARG A 416 30.72 4.63 -11.77
C ARG A 416 30.25 3.50 -10.84
N PRO A 417 31.14 2.94 -10.00
CA PRO A 417 30.75 1.98 -8.98
C PRO A 417 29.73 2.57 -7.99
N VAL A 418 28.74 1.77 -7.59
CA VAL A 418 27.67 2.15 -6.65
C VAL A 418 28.23 2.76 -5.35
N SER A 419 29.34 2.22 -4.83
CA SER A 419 30.00 2.75 -3.64
C SER A 419 30.50 4.20 -3.79
N GLN A 420 30.85 4.63 -5.01
CA GLN A 420 31.29 5.99 -5.32
C GLN A 420 30.14 6.91 -5.68
N VAL A 421 29.07 6.38 -6.27
CA VAL A 421 27.79 7.10 -6.46
C VAL A 421 27.28 7.63 -5.12
N TRP A 422 27.43 6.84 -4.05
CA TRP A 422 27.06 7.22 -2.69
C TRP A 422 28.06 8.16 -1.99
N ARG A 423 29.36 7.85 -2.00
CA ARG A 423 30.40 8.57 -1.22
C ARG A 423 30.62 10.03 -1.62
N GLY A 424 30.02 10.50 -2.72
CA GLY A 424 30.04 11.91 -3.12
C GLY A 424 29.38 12.86 -2.12
N ARG A 425 28.67 12.35 -1.11
CA ARG A 425 28.16 13.10 0.05
C ARG A 425 28.65 12.42 1.33
N GLY A 426 29.43 13.15 2.13
CA GLY A 426 30.18 12.62 3.27
C GLY A 426 29.32 11.86 4.29
N ARG A 427 29.94 10.87 4.94
CA ARG A 427 29.38 10.10 6.07
C ARG A 427 29.27 10.91 7.38
N ASP A 428 29.67 12.18 7.36
CA ASP A 428 29.74 13.04 8.55
C ASP A 428 28.70 14.15 8.45
N GLN A 429 27.44 13.82 8.76
CA GLN A 429 26.46 14.75 9.35
C GLN A 429 25.25 13.99 9.90
#